data_AF-A0A1B0C147-F1
#
_entry.id   AF-A0A1B0C147-F1
#
_cell.length_a   1.000
_cell.length_b   1.000
_cell.length_c   1.000
_cell.angle_alpha   90.00
_cell.angle_beta   90.00
_cell.angle_gamma   90.00
#
_symmetry.space_group_name_H-M   'P 1'
#
loop_
_entity.id
_entity.type
_entity.pdbx_description
1 polymer ?
#
loop_
_entity_poly.entity_id
_entity_poly.type
_entity_poly.pdbx_seq_one_letter_code
_entity_poly.pdbx_strand_id
1 'polypeptide(L)'
;MNKKQSFIKSIKKNISQSVYQALIEDLGKEIDINFDITTSLLQTNHNVSASVFTEEDGILCGQTWFEEVFQQINNRISTQVKVYTDLLKKTNIKLRDTRKTIPGLRYALKYAVLCGGACNHRLGLFDSILIKDNHIKYAQSITNLIKTAKINYPNLPIETEVENLEEFQEALNARSDIIMLDNFVYRDIIQAELTIFLLEN
;
A
#
# COMPACT_ATOMS: atom_id res chain seq x y z
N MET A 1 2.66 6.44 17.67
CA MET A 1 2.41 7.02 16.34
C MET A 1 1.49 6.07 15.58
N ASN A 2 0.34 6.52 15.05
CA ASN A 2 -0.61 5.61 14.38
C ASN A 2 0.00 5.09 13.05
N LYS A 3 -0.30 3.84 12.65
CA LYS A 3 0.17 3.20 11.39
C LYS A 3 0.04 4.12 10.18
N LYS A 4 -1.07 4.88 10.10
CA LYS A 4 -1.31 5.88 9.04
C LYS A 4 -0.27 7.00 9.02
N GLN A 5 0.11 7.55 10.18
CA GLN A 5 1.12 8.61 10.29
C GLN A 5 2.52 8.09 9.92
N SER A 6 2.86 6.86 10.34
CA SER A 6 4.11 6.21 9.96
C SER A 6 4.21 6.00 8.45
N PHE A 7 3.12 5.53 7.84
CA PHE A 7 3.04 5.35 6.39
C PHE A 7 3.20 6.67 5.62
N ILE A 8 2.49 7.73 6.04
CA ILE A 8 2.61 9.06 5.40
C ILE A 8 4.05 9.58 5.46
N LYS A 9 4.74 9.41 6.60
CA LYS A 9 6.15 9.81 6.73
C LYS A 9 7.06 9.03 5.77
N SER A 10 6.89 7.72 5.69
CA SER A 10 7.67 6.86 4.80
C SER A 10 7.39 7.14 3.32
N ILE A 11 6.14 7.47 2.95
CA ILE A 11 5.77 7.91 1.61
C ILE A 11 6.58 9.12 1.19
N LYS A 12 6.66 10.18 2.02
CA LYS A 12 7.35 11.42 1.64
C LYS A 12 8.80 11.17 1.22
N LYS A 13 9.51 10.31 1.96
CA LYS A 13 10.88 9.92 1.61
C LYS A 13 10.93 9.14 0.29
N ASN A 14 9.96 8.25 0.05
CA ASN A 14 9.91 7.45 -1.17
C ASN A 14 9.52 8.27 -2.41
N ILE A 15 8.62 9.25 -2.28
CA ILE A 15 8.24 10.18 -3.35
C ILE A 15 9.48 10.85 -3.92
N SER A 16 10.26 11.51 -3.06
CA SER A 16 11.44 12.27 -3.50
C SER A 16 12.45 11.39 -4.24
N GLN A 17 12.74 10.19 -3.70
CA GLN A 17 13.63 9.23 -4.36
C GLN A 17 13.05 8.71 -5.68
N SER A 18 11.75 8.40 -5.73
CA SER A 18 11.10 7.87 -6.93
C SER A 18 11.09 8.89 -8.05
N VAL A 19 10.80 10.15 -7.73
CA VAL A 19 10.82 11.26 -8.68
C VAL A 19 12.25 11.53 -9.16
N TYR A 20 13.21 11.54 -8.24
CA TYR A 20 14.63 11.69 -8.59
C TYR A 20 15.06 10.62 -9.60
N GLN A 21 14.77 9.34 -9.36
CA GLN A 21 15.13 8.27 -10.29
C GLN A 21 14.46 8.43 -11.65
N ALA A 22 13.19 8.81 -11.70
CA ALA A 22 12.48 9.05 -12.96
C ALA A 22 13.08 10.23 -13.75
N LEU A 23 13.44 11.32 -13.08
CA LEU A 23 14.08 12.49 -13.71
C LEU A 23 15.48 12.16 -14.23
N ILE A 24 16.26 11.39 -13.47
CA ILE A 24 17.61 10.98 -13.88
C ILE A 24 17.57 10.02 -15.07
N GLU A 25 16.59 9.12 -15.12
CA GLU A 25 16.37 8.24 -16.27
C GLU A 25 16.10 9.04 -17.54
N ASP A 26 15.27 10.08 -17.45
CA ASP A 26 14.85 10.91 -18.59
C ASP A 26 15.92 11.94 -19.02
N LEU A 27 16.60 12.57 -18.06
CA LEU A 27 17.68 13.55 -18.30
C LEU A 27 19.07 12.92 -18.49
N GLY A 28 19.20 11.62 -18.21
CA GLY A 28 20.36 10.78 -18.51
C GLY A 28 21.53 10.78 -17.51
N LYS A 29 21.66 11.76 -16.60
CA LYS A 29 22.79 11.82 -15.62
C LYS A 29 22.45 12.43 -14.27
N GLU A 30 22.15 13.73 -14.27
CA GLU A 30 21.79 14.53 -13.11
C GLU A 30 20.57 15.38 -13.45
N ILE A 31 19.94 15.97 -12.44
CA ILE A 31 18.79 16.85 -12.66
C ILE A 31 19.32 18.21 -13.14
N ASP A 32 19.54 18.31 -14.44
CA ASP A 32 19.83 19.55 -15.16
C ASP A 32 18.89 19.67 -16.37
N ILE A 33 18.08 20.72 -16.37
CA ILE A 33 17.13 21.00 -17.46
C ILE A 33 17.82 21.27 -18.79
N ASN A 34 19.10 21.64 -18.79
CA ASN A 34 19.89 21.83 -20.00
C ASN A 34 20.15 20.52 -20.75
N PHE A 35 19.88 19.36 -20.14
CA PHE A 35 19.98 18.06 -20.82
C PHE A 35 18.75 17.73 -21.68
N ASP A 36 17.65 18.47 -21.55
CA ASP A 36 16.58 18.44 -22.57
C ASP A 36 17.02 19.22 -23.81
N ILE A 37 17.62 18.50 -24.75
CA ILE A 37 18.12 19.04 -26.01
C ILE A 37 17.02 19.69 -26.87
N THR A 38 15.77 19.26 -26.73
CA THR A 38 14.66 19.80 -27.54
C THR A 38 14.22 21.14 -26.98
N THR A 39 14.06 21.23 -25.66
CA THR A 39 13.72 22.48 -24.97
C THR A 39 14.85 23.52 -25.10
N SER A 40 16.12 23.08 -25.22
CA SER A 40 17.27 23.98 -25.42
C SER A 40 17.19 24.85 -26.68
N LEU A 41 16.37 24.46 -27.66
CA LEU A 41 16.16 25.21 -28.90
C LEU A 41 15.27 26.45 -28.71
N LEU A 42 14.58 26.58 -27.57
CA LEU A 42 13.70 27.70 -27.27
C LEU A 42 14.53 28.94 -26.85
N GLN A 43 14.49 30.00 -27.63
CA GLN A 43 15.33 31.19 -27.45
C GLN A 43 14.76 32.26 -26.49
N THR A 44 13.82 31.90 -25.60
CA THR A 44 13.02 32.90 -24.89
C THR A 44 12.70 32.56 -23.42
N ASN A 45 12.88 33.54 -22.53
CA ASN A 45 12.34 33.52 -21.17
C ASN A 45 10.89 34.03 -21.17
N HIS A 46 9.92 33.13 -21.36
CA HIS A 46 8.50 33.43 -21.23
C HIS A 46 7.89 32.73 -20.02
N ASN A 47 7.02 33.44 -19.30
CA ASN A 47 6.13 32.80 -18.33
C ASN A 47 5.00 32.15 -19.12
N VAL A 48 4.81 30.84 -18.90
CA VAL A 48 3.78 30.05 -19.56
C VAL A 48 2.83 29.50 -18.49
N SER A 49 1.54 29.42 -18.83
CA SER A 49 0.53 28.71 -18.05
C SER A 49 0.05 27.51 -18.86
N ALA A 50 -0.06 26.36 -18.21
CA ALA A 50 -0.56 25.12 -18.79
C ALA A 50 -1.64 24.51 -17.88
N SER A 51 -2.49 23.67 -18.44
CA SER A 51 -3.52 22.93 -17.70
C SER A 51 -3.52 21.48 -18.15
N VAL A 52 -3.68 20.55 -17.20
CA VAL A 52 -3.78 19.11 -17.46
C VAL A 52 -5.21 18.68 -17.20
N PHE A 53 -5.81 17.99 -18.15
CA PHE A 53 -7.18 17.47 -18.07
C PHE A 53 -7.17 15.95 -18.21
N THR A 54 -8.15 15.28 -17.61
CA THR A 54 -8.44 13.88 -17.87
C THR A 54 -9.53 13.80 -18.94
N GLU A 55 -9.43 12.82 -19.84
CA GLU A 55 -10.47 12.53 -20.83
C GLU A 55 -11.49 11.50 -20.31
N GLU A 56 -11.20 10.87 -19.17
CA GLU A 56 -12.00 9.81 -18.56
C GLU A 56 -12.30 10.11 -17.09
N ASP A 57 -13.44 9.60 -16.60
CA ASP A 57 -13.81 9.64 -15.19
C ASP A 57 -12.86 8.76 -14.36
N GLY A 58 -12.48 9.23 -13.17
CA GLY A 58 -11.59 8.47 -12.31
C GLY A 58 -11.35 9.07 -10.93
N ILE A 59 -10.50 8.40 -10.16
CA ILE A 59 -10.06 8.85 -8.82
C ILE A 59 -8.71 9.53 -8.96
N LEU A 60 -8.63 10.80 -8.59
CA LEU A 60 -7.36 11.52 -8.61
C LEU A 60 -6.41 10.97 -7.54
N CYS A 61 -5.20 10.61 -7.97
CA CYS A 61 -4.10 10.17 -7.11
C CYS A 61 -2.76 10.65 -7.67
N GLY A 62 -1.80 10.93 -6.80
CA GLY A 62 -0.42 11.25 -7.20
C GLY A 62 -0.08 12.74 -7.27
N GLN A 63 -0.96 13.63 -6.79
CA GLN A 63 -0.69 15.07 -6.72
C GLN A 63 0.69 15.38 -6.12
N THR A 64 1.07 14.72 -5.03
CA THR A 64 2.37 14.97 -4.39
C THR A 64 3.56 14.51 -5.24
N TRP A 65 3.42 13.48 -6.08
CA TRP A 65 4.46 13.10 -7.04
C TRP A 65 4.59 14.16 -8.14
N PHE A 66 3.45 14.64 -8.66
CA PHE A 66 3.42 15.69 -9.67
C PHE A 66 4.07 16.99 -9.16
N GLU A 67 3.76 17.40 -7.94
CA GLU A 67 4.37 18.57 -7.30
C GLU A 67 5.88 18.39 -7.08
N GLU A 68 6.31 17.21 -6.62
CA GLU A 68 7.73 16.92 -6.38
C GLU A 68 8.57 17.01 -7.65
N VAL A 69 8.05 16.58 -8.81
CA VAL A 69 8.72 16.72 -10.11
C VAL A 69 9.14 18.17 -10.34
N PHE A 70 8.20 19.11 -10.18
CA PHE A 70 8.50 20.51 -10.36
C PHE A 70 9.39 21.07 -9.25
N GLN A 71 9.26 20.61 -8.01
CA GLN A 71 10.17 21.04 -6.94
C GLN A 71 11.63 20.67 -7.22
N GLN A 72 11.89 19.49 -7.81
CA GLN A 72 13.23 19.04 -8.14
C GLN A 72 13.80 19.71 -9.41
N ILE A 73 12.96 19.98 -10.42
CA ILE A 73 13.39 20.67 -11.65
C ILE A 73 13.54 22.18 -11.43
N ASN A 74 12.50 22.84 -10.90
CA ASN A 74 12.47 24.29 -10.69
C ASN A 74 11.40 24.71 -9.66
N ASN A 75 11.85 25.19 -8.50
CA ASN A 75 11.00 25.61 -7.38
C ASN A 75 10.12 26.85 -7.64
N ARG A 76 10.13 27.43 -8.85
CA ARG A 76 9.31 28.60 -9.23
C ARG A 76 7.96 28.23 -9.85
N ILE A 77 7.67 26.94 -10.02
CA ILE A 77 6.41 26.46 -10.60
C ILE A 77 5.37 26.30 -9.49
N SER A 78 4.21 26.92 -9.67
CA SER A 78 3.06 26.80 -8.77
C SER A 78 2.00 25.92 -9.41
N THR A 79 1.52 24.93 -8.66
CA THR A 79 0.49 23.98 -9.09
C THR A 79 -0.81 24.21 -8.32
N GLN A 80 -1.95 24.14 -9.01
CA GLN A 80 -3.27 24.14 -8.39
C GLN A 80 -4.05 22.92 -8.85
N VAL A 81 -4.54 22.12 -7.91
CA VAL A 81 -5.31 20.92 -8.19
C VAL A 81 -6.75 21.12 -7.70
N LYS A 82 -7.73 20.83 -8.55
CA LYS A 82 -9.16 20.83 -8.21
C LYS A 82 -9.65 19.38 -8.25
N VAL A 83 -10.30 18.94 -7.17
CA VAL A 83 -10.81 17.57 -7.04
C VAL A 83 -12.33 17.62 -6.97
N TYR A 84 -12.99 16.78 -7.76
CA TYR A 84 -14.42 16.52 -7.70
C TYR A 84 -14.59 15.08 -7.17
N THR A 85 -15.30 14.90 -6.07
CA THR A 85 -15.50 13.57 -5.46
C THR A 85 -16.98 13.26 -5.32
N ASP A 86 -17.42 12.17 -5.94
CA ASP A 86 -18.68 11.52 -5.63
C ASP A 86 -18.48 10.00 -5.54
N LEU A 87 -19.21 9.40 -4.59
CA LEU A 87 -19.48 7.96 -4.37
C LEU A 87 -18.43 7.10 -3.64
N LEU A 88 -18.88 6.49 -2.52
CA LEU A 88 -19.13 5.02 -2.36
C LEU A 88 -19.73 4.72 -0.96
N LYS A 89 -20.72 3.79 -0.90
CA LYS A 89 -21.55 3.45 0.29
C LYS A 89 -21.25 2.06 0.92
N LYS A 90 -21.33 2.04 2.26
CA LYS A 90 -21.97 1.09 3.21
C LYS A 90 -21.85 -0.44 3.02
N THR A 91 -20.71 -1.02 3.37
CA THR A 91 -20.63 -2.33 4.04
C THR A 91 -19.55 -2.27 5.13
N ASN A 92 -19.53 -3.23 6.07
CA ASN A 92 -18.45 -3.36 7.06
C ASN A 92 -17.20 -4.06 6.48
N ILE A 93 -17.25 -4.51 5.22
CA ILE A 93 -16.15 -5.17 4.53
C ILE A 93 -15.15 -4.11 4.07
N LYS A 94 -13.86 -4.37 4.29
CA LYS A 94 -12.77 -3.50 3.85
C LYS A 94 -11.93 -4.23 2.81
N LEU A 95 -11.83 -3.64 1.62
CA LEU A 95 -10.87 -4.11 0.61
C LEU A 95 -9.44 -3.84 1.11
N ARG A 96 -8.55 -4.82 0.93
CA ARG A 96 -7.14 -4.71 1.30
C ARG A 96 -6.20 -5.05 0.15
N ASP A 97 -5.10 -4.32 0.08
CA ASP A 97 -4.03 -4.56 -0.89
C ASP A 97 -3.12 -5.76 -0.52
N THR A 98 -2.08 -5.99 -1.31
CA THR A 98 -1.06 -7.01 -1.02
C THR A 98 0.37 -6.46 -1.20
N ARG A 99 1.36 -7.36 -1.20
CA ARG A 99 2.75 -7.06 -1.58
C ARG A 99 3.06 -7.36 -3.06
N LYS A 100 2.07 -7.79 -3.85
CA LYS A 100 2.17 -8.00 -5.30
C LYS A 100 2.07 -6.64 -6.01
N THR A 101 3.13 -5.85 -5.87
CA THR A 101 3.24 -4.48 -6.39
C THR A 101 4.28 -4.42 -7.50
N ILE A 102 4.16 -3.45 -8.42
CA ILE A 102 5.23 -3.14 -9.38
C ILE A 102 6.52 -2.86 -8.57
N PRO A 103 7.66 -3.48 -8.95
CA PRO A 103 8.95 -3.21 -8.30
C PRO A 103 9.27 -1.70 -8.25
N GLY A 104 9.84 -1.23 -7.15
CA GLY A 104 10.12 0.20 -6.92
C GLY A 104 8.89 1.04 -6.50
N LEU A 105 7.68 0.70 -6.94
CA LEU A 105 6.48 1.53 -6.76
C LEU A 105 5.57 1.13 -5.60
N ARG A 106 6.07 0.33 -4.63
CA ARG A 106 5.24 -0.19 -3.53
C ARG A 106 4.52 0.91 -2.76
N TYR A 107 5.21 1.99 -2.39
CA TYR A 107 4.59 3.08 -1.64
C TYR A 107 3.59 3.87 -2.48
N ALA A 108 3.88 4.09 -3.77
CA ALA A 108 2.98 4.77 -4.69
C ALA A 108 1.68 3.97 -4.88
N LEU A 109 1.78 2.65 -5.12
CA LEU A 109 0.61 1.80 -5.30
C LEU A 109 -0.21 1.66 -4.01
N LYS A 110 0.44 1.55 -2.84
CA LYS A 110 -0.26 1.57 -1.55
C LYS A 110 -0.87 2.93 -1.21
N TYR A 111 -0.33 4.02 -1.75
CA TYR A 111 -0.97 5.34 -1.66
C TYR A 111 -2.22 5.40 -2.55
N ALA A 112 -2.13 4.90 -3.78
CA ALA A 112 -3.25 4.82 -4.71
C ALA A 112 -4.44 4.00 -4.16
N VAL A 113 -4.15 2.88 -3.49
CA VAL A 113 -5.17 2.08 -2.77
C VAL A 113 -5.93 2.93 -1.74
N LEU A 114 -5.22 3.76 -0.95
CA LEU A 114 -5.87 4.65 0.02
C LEU A 114 -6.67 5.76 -0.65
N CYS A 115 -6.16 6.35 -1.74
CA CYS A 115 -6.90 7.34 -2.54
C CYS A 115 -8.20 6.73 -3.09
N GLY A 116 -8.16 5.46 -3.50
CA GLY A 116 -9.33 4.69 -3.94
C GLY A 116 -10.31 4.27 -2.83
N GLY A 117 -10.06 4.64 -1.56
CA GLY A 117 -10.94 4.32 -0.43
C GLY A 117 -10.75 2.93 0.19
N ALA A 118 -9.76 2.16 -0.25
CA ALA A 118 -9.42 0.87 0.32
C ALA A 118 -8.41 0.99 1.49
N CYS A 119 -8.08 -0.13 2.13
CA CYS A 119 -7.16 -0.18 3.25
C CYS A 119 -5.84 -0.86 2.88
N ASN A 120 -4.74 -0.42 3.46
CA ASN A 120 -3.48 -1.14 3.31
C ASN A 120 -3.46 -2.37 4.23
N HIS A 121 -2.97 -3.48 3.70
CA HIS A 121 -2.50 -4.65 4.46
C HIS A 121 -1.13 -4.31 5.08
N ARG A 122 -0.20 -5.26 5.17
CA ARG A 122 1.18 -5.01 5.59
C ARG A 122 1.99 -4.32 4.49
N LEU A 123 2.91 -3.47 4.90
CA LEU A 123 3.82 -2.75 4.01
C LEU A 123 4.92 -3.66 3.48
N GLY A 124 5.44 -4.56 4.32
CA GLY A 124 6.57 -5.42 3.99
C GLY A 124 6.62 -6.67 4.84
N LEU A 125 7.82 -7.21 4.99
CA LEU A 125 8.08 -8.37 5.87
C LEU A 125 8.35 -7.97 7.33
N PHE A 126 8.39 -6.67 7.61
CA PHE A 126 8.91 -6.12 8.87
C PHE A 126 7.83 -5.53 9.78
N ASP A 127 6.62 -5.29 9.29
CA ASP A 127 5.55 -4.56 9.99
C ASP A 127 4.33 -5.42 10.36
N SER A 128 4.33 -6.70 9.96
CA SER A 128 3.46 -7.74 10.49
C SER A 128 4.04 -9.12 10.19
N ILE A 129 3.65 -10.09 11.01
CA ILE A 129 3.95 -11.51 10.78
C ILE A 129 2.81 -12.10 9.95
N LEU A 130 3.16 -12.84 8.90
CA LEU A 130 2.22 -13.64 8.12
C LEU A 130 2.73 -15.06 8.08
N ILE A 131 2.11 -15.93 8.87
CA ILE A 131 2.32 -17.36 8.86
C ILE A 131 1.52 -17.92 7.67
N LYS A 132 2.17 -18.75 6.88
CA LYS A 132 1.64 -19.40 5.66
C LYS A 132 1.83 -20.91 5.73
N ASP A 133 1.15 -21.64 4.87
CA ASP A 133 1.36 -23.05 4.52
C ASP A 133 2.83 -23.52 4.64
N ASN A 134 3.74 -22.77 4.01
CA ASN A 134 5.15 -23.11 3.96
C ASN A 134 5.81 -23.07 5.35
N HIS A 135 5.43 -22.10 6.18
CA HIS A 135 5.94 -21.99 7.55
C HIS A 135 5.39 -23.12 8.42
N ILE A 136 4.09 -23.42 8.27
CA ILE A 136 3.39 -24.49 9.00
C ILE A 136 4.01 -25.84 8.66
N LYS A 137 4.27 -26.10 7.37
CA LYS A 137 4.91 -27.32 6.88
C LYS A 137 6.27 -27.61 7.50
N TYR A 138 7.06 -26.58 7.79
CA TYR A 138 8.38 -26.71 8.43
C TYR A 138 8.33 -26.54 9.95
N ALA A 139 7.15 -26.31 10.51
CA ALA A 139 6.94 -26.22 11.95
C ALA A 139 6.17 -27.45 12.45
N GLN A 140 6.15 -27.61 13.76
CA GLN A 140 5.41 -28.71 14.39
C GLN A 140 3.90 -28.41 14.49
N SER A 141 3.51 -27.15 14.65
CA SER A 141 2.09 -26.74 14.75
C SER A 141 1.90 -25.23 14.55
N ILE A 142 0.69 -24.82 14.15
CA ILE A 142 0.29 -23.41 14.04
C ILE A 142 0.38 -22.74 15.42
N THR A 143 -0.07 -23.45 16.46
CA THR A 143 -0.03 -22.98 17.84
C THR A 143 1.38 -22.60 18.28
N ASN A 144 2.38 -23.44 17.96
CA ASN A 144 3.76 -23.19 18.35
C ASN A 144 4.33 -21.98 17.58
N LEU A 145 4.04 -21.86 16.28
CA LEU A 145 4.46 -20.70 15.49
C LEU A 145 3.90 -19.39 16.05
N ILE A 146 2.61 -19.35 16.39
CA ILE A 146 1.97 -18.15 16.96
C ILE A 146 2.57 -17.83 18.34
N LYS A 147 2.79 -18.83 19.20
CA LYS A 147 3.44 -18.62 20.51
C LYS A 147 4.84 -18.04 20.36
N THR A 148 5.66 -18.63 19.49
CA THR A 148 7.01 -18.13 19.20
C THR A 148 6.99 -16.72 18.61
N ALA A 149 6.06 -16.43 17.69
CA ALA A 149 5.88 -15.11 17.12
C ALA A 149 5.54 -14.07 18.20
N LYS A 150 4.64 -14.39 19.13
CA LYS A 150 4.29 -13.50 20.26
C LYS A 150 5.44 -13.24 21.22
N ILE A 151 6.26 -14.24 21.49
CA ILE A 151 7.44 -14.10 22.36
C ILE A 151 8.50 -13.22 21.69
N ASN A 152 8.81 -13.51 20.42
CA ASN A 152 9.90 -12.84 19.71
C ASN A 152 9.52 -11.44 19.21
N TYR A 153 8.25 -11.22 18.90
CA TYR A 153 7.75 -9.98 18.31
C TYR A 153 6.43 -9.53 18.96
N PRO A 154 6.41 -9.25 20.27
CA PRO A 154 5.19 -9.02 21.05
C PRO A 154 4.35 -7.83 20.58
N ASN A 155 4.94 -6.91 19.81
CA ASN A 155 4.28 -5.70 19.32
C ASN A 155 3.84 -5.78 17.85
N LEU A 156 4.11 -6.90 17.15
CA LEU A 156 3.72 -7.06 15.75
C LEU A 156 2.42 -7.86 15.66
N PRO A 157 1.45 -7.41 14.84
CA PRO A 157 0.26 -8.21 14.59
C PRO A 157 0.64 -9.48 13.83
N ILE A 158 -0.01 -10.58 14.20
CA ILE A 158 0.18 -11.92 13.65
C ILE A 158 -1.03 -12.27 12.82
N GLU A 159 -0.78 -12.56 11.56
CA GLU A 159 -1.78 -13.11 10.64
C GLU A 159 -1.42 -14.56 10.30
N THR A 160 -2.42 -15.42 10.30
CA THR A 160 -2.26 -16.84 9.94
C THR A 160 -3.14 -17.16 8.75
N GLU A 161 -2.53 -17.67 7.69
CA GLU A 161 -3.20 -18.27 6.55
C GLU A 161 -3.57 -19.71 6.89
N VAL A 162 -4.83 -20.08 6.61
CA VAL A 162 -5.39 -21.40 6.90
C VAL A 162 -6.14 -21.90 5.67
N GLU A 163 -6.06 -23.20 5.41
CA GLU A 163 -6.66 -23.85 4.24
C GLU A 163 -7.95 -24.62 4.56
N ASN A 164 -8.25 -24.82 5.86
CA ASN A 164 -9.43 -25.56 6.32
C ASN A 164 -9.91 -25.14 7.72
N LEU A 165 -11.09 -25.62 8.13
CA LEU A 165 -11.72 -25.28 9.41
C LEU A 165 -10.95 -25.79 10.64
N GLU A 166 -10.17 -26.86 10.52
CA GLU A 166 -9.35 -27.37 11.63
C GLU A 166 -8.20 -26.41 11.93
N GLU A 167 -7.47 -25.98 10.90
CA GLU A 167 -6.41 -24.98 11.00
C GLU A 167 -6.96 -23.62 11.48
N PHE A 168 -8.14 -23.23 10.99
CA PHE A 168 -8.85 -22.04 11.47
C PHE A 168 -9.07 -22.11 12.98
N GLN A 169 -9.60 -23.24 13.49
CA GLN A 169 -9.86 -23.42 14.91
C GLN A 169 -8.55 -23.42 15.73
N GLU A 170 -7.48 -24.02 15.20
CA GLU A 170 -6.17 -23.98 15.85
C GLU A 170 -5.63 -22.55 15.94
N ALA A 171 -5.65 -21.80 14.83
CA ALA A 171 -5.19 -20.41 14.78
C ALA A 171 -6.01 -19.50 15.71
N LEU A 172 -7.32 -19.72 15.79
CA LEU A 172 -8.24 -19.00 16.68
C LEU A 172 -7.92 -19.28 18.15
N ASN A 173 -7.76 -20.55 18.53
CA ASN A 173 -7.40 -20.96 19.89
C ASN A 173 -6.02 -20.44 20.32
N ALA A 174 -5.06 -20.38 19.38
CA ALA A 174 -3.75 -19.79 19.59
C ALA A 174 -3.77 -18.24 19.65
N ARG A 175 -4.95 -17.64 19.44
CA ARG A 175 -5.23 -16.20 19.44
C ARG A 175 -4.43 -15.45 18.37
N SER A 176 -4.44 -15.93 17.12
CA SER A 176 -3.95 -15.12 16.00
C SER A 176 -4.74 -13.81 15.90
N ASP A 177 -4.09 -12.70 15.55
CA ASP A 177 -4.77 -11.39 15.49
C ASP A 177 -5.65 -11.28 14.24
N ILE A 178 -5.23 -11.93 13.15
CA ILE A 178 -5.94 -11.98 11.87
C ILE A 178 -5.85 -13.41 11.34
N ILE A 179 -6.96 -13.96 10.84
CA ILE A 179 -6.97 -15.27 10.18
C ILE A 179 -7.38 -15.06 8.72
N MET A 180 -6.54 -15.47 7.79
CA MET A 180 -6.77 -15.39 6.35
C MET A 180 -7.25 -16.76 5.86
N LEU A 181 -8.48 -16.81 5.34
CA LEU A 181 -9.09 -18.01 4.79
C LEU A 181 -8.64 -18.19 3.33
N ASP A 182 -7.71 -19.12 3.06
CA ASP A 182 -7.21 -19.36 1.71
C ASP A 182 -8.07 -20.41 0.98
N ASN A 183 -8.64 -20.01 -0.16
CA ASN A 183 -9.46 -20.87 -1.02
C ASN A 183 -10.65 -21.59 -0.34
N PHE A 184 -11.20 -21.03 0.75
CA PHE A 184 -12.40 -21.58 1.38
C PHE A 184 -13.61 -21.53 0.45
N VAL A 185 -14.45 -22.56 0.52
CA VAL A 185 -15.79 -22.52 -0.07
C VAL A 185 -16.72 -21.67 0.79
N TYR A 186 -17.75 -21.08 0.17
CA TYR A 186 -18.68 -20.16 0.85
C TYR A 186 -19.27 -20.73 2.14
N ARG A 187 -19.62 -22.03 2.17
CA ARG A 187 -20.14 -22.71 3.36
C ARG A 187 -19.20 -22.61 4.55
N ASP A 188 -17.91 -22.81 4.32
CA ASP A 188 -16.91 -22.85 5.39
C ASP A 188 -16.52 -21.44 5.85
N ILE A 189 -16.62 -20.44 4.97
CA ILE A 189 -16.51 -19.01 5.37
C ILE A 189 -17.61 -18.65 6.37
N ILE A 190 -18.86 -19.03 6.07
CA ILE A 190 -20.00 -18.78 6.97
C ILE A 190 -19.82 -19.53 8.29
N GLN A 191 -19.34 -20.77 8.24
CA GLN A 191 -19.04 -21.53 9.46
C GLN A 191 -17.99 -20.84 10.33
N ALA A 192 -16.90 -20.33 9.73
CA ALA A 192 -15.87 -19.58 10.45
C ALA A 192 -16.40 -18.28 11.06
N GLU A 193 -17.23 -17.53 10.32
CA GLU A 193 -17.90 -16.33 10.80
C GLU A 193 -18.82 -16.61 12.00
N LEU A 194 -19.65 -17.67 11.91
CA LEU A 194 -20.54 -18.09 13.00
C LEU A 194 -19.75 -18.49 14.25
N THR A 195 -18.63 -19.20 14.10
CA THR A 195 -17.76 -19.57 15.23
C THR A 195 -17.24 -18.32 15.96
N ILE A 196 -16.84 -17.27 15.24
CA ILE A 196 -16.39 -16.01 15.86
C ILE A 196 -17.57 -15.32 16.57
N PHE A 197 -18.71 -15.21 15.90
CA PHE A 197 -19.90 -14.57 16.47
C PHE A 197 -20.36 -15.22 17.78
N LEU A 198 -20.30 -16.55 17.88
CA LEU A 198 -20.66 -17.31 19.09
C LEU A 198 -19.64 -17.19 20.23
N LEU A 199 -18.41 -16.73 19.96
CA LEU A 199 -17.39 -16.50 20.99
C LEU A 199 -17.43 -15.07 21.55
N GLU A 200 -17.95 -14.12 20.78
CA GLU A 200 -18.06 -12.71 21.15
C GLU A 200 -19.38 -12.36 21.87
N ASN A 201 -20.36 -13.27 21.88
CA ASN A 201 -21.65 -13.15 22.55
C ASN A 201 -21.89 -14.27 23.56
#